data_AF-A0A285RIB3-F1
#
_entry.id   AF-A0A285RIB3-F1
#
_cell.length_a   1.000
_cell.length_b   1.000
_cell.length_c   1.000
_cell.angle_alpha   90.00
_cell.angle_beta   90.00
_cell.angle_gamma   90.00
#
_symmetry.space_group_name_H-M   'P 1'
#
loop_
_entity.id
_entity.type
_entity.pdbx_description
1 polymer ?
#
loop_
_entity_poly.entity_id
_entity_poly.type
_entity_poly.pdbx_seq_one_letter_code
_entity_poly.pdbx_strand_id
1 'polypeptide(L)'
;MRFPFAAPITAIILAFAVSGCTGKTGEYAGRGAGVGAISGAVGGFVTAAIFGGNPVEAAARSTVYGVAAGATAGAISGASADAQQEETFRAAQQEKQDRIRAKIGDDAFAGLTALAKCDHATALSNAATATGSTNADYALAGLWLQAITYSDQAREDTARGLYPDIIAADPKIDDTTGAEARRRELVEGLTRIRGEYDLPTVCA
;
A
#
# COMPACT_ATOMS: atom_id res chain seq x y z
N MET A 1 7.87 75.76 -1.36
CA MET A 1 9.33 75.64 -1.14
C MET A 1 9.71 74.19 -1.37
N ARG A 2 10.77 73.95 -2.14
CA ARG A 2 11.22 72.66 -2.70
C ARG A 2 12.62 72.35 -2.12
N PHE A 3 12.97 71.05 -2.09
CA PHE A 3 14.29 70.42 -1.82
C PHE A 3 14.63 70.05 -0.35
N PRO A 4 15.52 69.05 -0.09
CA PRO A 4 15.87 67.84 -0.88
C PRO A 4 16.11 66.55 -0.04
N PHE A 5 16.18 65.42 -0.76
CA PHE A 5 17.00 64.20 -0.55
C PHE A 5 17.48 63.80 0.86
N ALA A 6 17.06 62.61 1.32
CA ALA A 6 17.94 61.64 1.97
C ALA A 6 17.31 60.23 1.93
N ALA A 7 17.91 59.35 1.13
CA ALA A 7 17.76 57.90 1.30
C ALA A 7 18.64 57.45 2.49
N PRO A 8 18.24 56.39 3.21
CA PRO A 8 19.18 55.29 3.35
C PRO A 8 18.53 53.89 3.31
N ILE A 9 19.16 53.02 2.51
CA ILE A 9 19.70 51.72 2.92
C ILE A 9 18.72 50.73 3.57
N THR A 10 18.23 49.82 2.73
CA THR A 10 18.36 48.35 2.85
C THR A 10 18.27 47.73 4.25
N ALA A 11 17.14 47.08 4.54
CA ALA A 11 17.10 45.82 5.28
C ALA A 11 15.80 45.06 4.93
N ILE A 12 15.78 44.39 3.77
CA ILE A 12 14.79 43.34 3.51
C ILE A 12 15.21 42.16 4.40
N ILE A 13 14.59 42.04 5.57
CA ILE A 13 14.64 40.82 6.37
C ILE A 13 13.75 39.80 5.63
N LEU A 14 14.39 39.08 4.71
CA LEU A 14 13.82 37.89 4.12
C LEU A 14 13.85 36.82 5.22
N ALA A 15 12.80 36.79 6.03
CA ALA A 15 12.54 35.67 6.93
C ALA A 15 12.23 34.45 6.06
N PHE A 16 13.29 33.76 5.63
CA PHE A 16 13.21 32.35 5.28
C PHE A 16 12.79 31.63 6.57
N ALA A 17 11.48 31.54 6.79
CA ALA A 17 10.92 30.40 7.48
C ALA A 17 11.25 29.19 6.59
N VAL A 18 12.44 28.64 6.78
CA VAL A 18 12.69 27.23 6.54
C VAL A 18 11.78 26.53 7.54
N SER A 19 10.51 26.38 7.18
CA SER A 19 9.74 25.23 7.64
C SER A 19 10.49 24.06 7.04
N GLY A 20 11.49 23.57 7.77
CA GLY A 20 11.96 22.23 7.59
C GLY A 20 10.72 21.36 7.51
N CYS A 21 10.67 20.48 6.51
CA CYS A 21 9.67 19.44 6.43
C CYS A 21 9.85 18.53 7.64
N THR A 22 9.40 18.99 8.81
CA THR A 22 9.13 18.16 9.97
C THR A 22 7.98 17.28 9.52
N GLY A 23 8.15 15.96 9.62
CA GLY A 23 7.18 14.93 9.25
C GLY A 23 5.78 15.20 9.79
N LYS A 24 5.03 15.99 9.04
CA LYS A 24 3.60 16.22 9.10
C LYS A 24 3.12 16.36 7.67
N THR A 25 3.15 15.24 6.96
CA THR A 25 2.22 14.98 5.85
C THR A 25 0.83 14.97 6.46
N GLY A 26 0.29 16.18 6.64
CA GLY A 26 -0.99 16.43 7.29
C GLY A 26 -2.10 15.68 6.56
N GLU A 27 -2.76 14.82 7.32
CA GLU A 27 -4.18 14.53 7.25
C GLU A 27 -4.74 14.30 5.84
N TYR A 28 -4.65 13.05 5.38
CA TYR A 28 -5.49 12.49 4.31
C TYR A 28 -5.70 13.40 3.09
N ALA A 29 -4.62 13.89 2.47
CA ALA A 29 -4.68 14.52 1.16
C ALA A 29 -5.26 13.53 0.12
N GLY A 30 -6.60 13.55 0.01
CA GLY A 30 -7.43 12.63 -0.75
C GLY A 30 -7.69 11.31 -0.04
N ARG A 31 -8.88 11.12 0.56
CA ARG A 31 -9.41 9.78 0.94
C ARG A 31 -9.32 8.76 -0.21
N GLY A 32 -9.21 9.20 -1.47
CA GLY A 32 -8.93 8.34 -2.62
C GLY A 32 -7.45 8.04 -2.89
N ALA A 33 -6.55 9.00 -2.69
CA ALA A 33 -5.12 8.84 -3.00
C ALA A 33 -4.40 7.98 -1.95
N GLY A 34 -4.68 8.20 -0.66
CA GLY A 34 -4.12 7.36 0.41
C GLY A 34 -4.62 5.92 0.34
N VAL A 35 -5.91 5.72 0.07
CA VAL A 35 -6.51 4.38 -0.01
C VAL A 35 -6.02 3.61 -1.25
N GLY A 36 -5.88 4.27 -2.40
CA GLY A 36 -5.36 3.65 -3.61
C GLY A 36 -3.88 3.24 -3.51
N ALA A 37 -3.07 4.03 -2.80
CA ALA A 37 -1.66 3.72 -2.59
C ALA A 37 -1.48 2.51 -1.65
N ILE A 38 -2.20 2.49 -0.51
CA ILE A 38 -2.18 1.35 0.44
C ILE A 38 -2.67 0.06 -0.24
N SER A 39 -3.80 0.12 -0.96
CA SER A 39 -4.37 -1.06 -1.61
C SER A 39 -3.46 -1.59 -2.74
N GLY A 40 -2.83 -0.70 -3.51
CA GLY A 40 -1.85 -1.07 -4.53
C GLY A 40 -0.55 -1.66 -3.94
N ALA A 41 -0.13 -1.21 -2.77
CA ALA A 41 1.03 -1.74 -2.06
C ALA A 41 0.76 -3.13 -1.48
N VAL A 42 -0.29 -3.28 -0.66
CA VAL A 42 -0.65 -4.56 -0.03
C VAL A 42 -1.07 -5.57 -1.10
N GLY A 43 -1.97 -5.19 -2.01
CA GLY A 43 -2.41 -6.04 -3.11
C GLY A 43 -1.25 -6.49 -4.01
N GLY A 44 -0.32 -5.58 -4.34
CA GLY A 44 0.85 -5.91 -5.16
C GLY A 44 1.83 -6.84 -4.47
N PHE A 45 2.10 -6.60 -3.18
CA PHE A 45 2.98 -7.45 -2.37
C PHE A 45 2.42 -8.87 -2.21
N VAL A 46 1.16 -8.99 -1.79
CA VAL A 46 0.50 -10.30 -1.61
C VAL A 46 0.39 -11.05 -2.93
N THR A 47 0.01 -10.37 -4.02
CA THR A 47 -0.05 -10.99 -5.36
C THR A 47 1.33 -11.49 -5.80
N ALA A 48 2.40 -10.73 -5.55
CA ALA A 48 3.76 -11.15 -5.88
C ALA A 48 4.17 -12.39 -5.06
N ALA A 49 3.92 -12.39 -3.75
CA ALA A 49 4.27 -13.48 -2.86
C ALA A 49 3.53 -14.78 -3.21
N ILE A 50 2.23 -14.73 -3.55
CA ILE A 50 1.44 -15.92 -3.91
C ILE A 50 1.77 -16.37 -5.34
N PHE A 51 1.69 -15.46 -6.32
CA PHE A 51 1.69 -15.83 -7.73
C PHE A 51 3.06 -15.78 -8.41
N GLY A 52 4.13 -15.41 -7.71
CA GLY A 52 5.51 -15.59 -8.18
C GLY A 52 6.12 -14.35 -8.83
N GLY A 53 5.94 -13.18 -8.20
CA GLY A 53 6.81 -12.01 -8.39
C GLY A 53 7.80 -11.88 -7.23
N ASN A 54 8.85 -11.06 -7.37
CA ASN A 54 9.71 -10.75 -6.21
C ASN A 54 8.95 -9.80 -5.26
N PRO A 55 8.53 -10.25 -4.07
CA PRO A 55 7.69 -9.45 -3.18
C PRO A 55 8.46 -8.28 -2.55
N VAL A 56 9.78 -8.42 -2.39
CA VAL A 56 10.68 -7.34 -1.95
C VAL A 56 10.75 -6.24 -3.01
N GLU A 57 10.84 -6.60 -4.29
CA GLU A 57 10.84 -5.63 -5.38
C GLU A 57 9.47 -4.96 -5.57
N ALA A 58 8.38 -5.72 -5.41
CA ALA A 58 7.02 -5.17 -5.45
C ALA A 58 6.78 -4.13 -4.33
N ALA A 59 7.34 -4.37 -3.14
CA ALA A 59 7.30 -3.40 -2.05
C ALA A 59 8.25 -2.21 -2.28
N ALA A 60 9.49 -2.43 -2.72
CA ALA A 60 10.46 -1.38 -2.99
C ALA A 60 10.02 -0.43 -4.12
N ARG A 61 9.37 -0.96 -5.17
CA ARG A 61 8.78 -0.11 -6.22
C ARG A 61 7.58 0.69 -5.71
N SER A 62 6.92 0.26 -4.64
CA SER A 62 5.80 0.98 -4.04
C SER A 62 6.26 2.20 -3.23
N THR A 63 7.45 2.16 -2.62
CA THR A 63 8.05 3.30 -1.89
C THR A 63 8.79 4.29 -2.80
N VAL A 64 9.52 3.80 -3.81
CA VAL A 64 10.34 4.68 -4.68
C VAL A 64 9.49 5.48 -5.68
N TYR A 65 8.44 4.89 -6.26
CA TYR A 65 7.62 5.63 -7.23
C TYR A 65 6.52 6.49 -6.58
N GLY A 66 6.07 6.19 -5.36
CA GLY A 66 5.00 6.94 -4.69
C GLY A 66 5.46 8.20 -3.95
N VAL A 67 6.64 8.17 -3.34
CA VAL A 67 7.13 9.28 -2.50
C VAL A 67 8.12 10.18 -3.27
N ALA A 68 8.88 9.63 -4.23
CA ALA A 68 9.82 10.43 -5.02
C ALA A 68 9.15 11.17 -6.18
N ALA A 69 8.14 10.60 -6.85
CA ALA A 69 7.49 11.25 -7.99
C ALA A 69 6.78 12.56 -7.62
N GLY A 70 6.24 12.67 -6.39
CA GLY A 70 5.65 13.91 -5.90
C GLY A 70 6.66 14.91 -5.31
N ALA A 71 7.80 14.44 -4.78
CA ALA A 71 8.76 15.29 -4.09
C ALA A 71 9.89 15.84 -4.97
N THR A 72 10.27 15.18 -6.08
CA THR A 72 11.33 15.69 -6.97
C THR A 72 10.81 16.45 -8.20
N ALA A 73 9.52 16.37 -8.53
CA ALA A 73 8.92 17.13 -9.63
C ALA A 73 8.71 18.62 -9.26
N GLY A 74 8.48 18.94 -7.99
CA GLY A 74 8.16 20.30 -7.53
C GLY A 74 9.29 21.33 -7.60
N ALA A 75 10.50 20.97 -8.06
CA ALA A 75 11.64 21.90 -8.14
C ALA A 75 11.98 22.38 -9.57
N ILE A 76 11.34 21.85 -10.63
CA ILE A 76 11.68 22.22 -12.01
C ILE A 76 10.40 22.49 -12.83
N SER A 77 9.91 23.73 -12.71
CA SER A 77 9.10 24.46 -13.70
C SER A 77 7.95 23.72 -14.44
N GLY A 78 6.70 23.97 -14.03
CA GLY A 78 5.56 24.02 -14.96
C GLY A 78 4.31 23.28 -14.51
N ALA A 79 3.30 24.03 -14.04
CA ALA A 79 2.00 23.52 -13.58
C ALA A 79 1.21 22.68 -14.63
N SER A 80 1.58 22.71 -15.91
CA SER A 80 1.01 21.83 -16.97
C SER A 80 1.79 20.54 -17.19
N ALA A 81 3.11 20.55 -16.94
CA ALA A 81 3.93 19.33 -16.92
C ALA A 81 3.64 18.51 -15.65
N ASP A 82 3.30 19.19 -14.55
CA ASP A 82 2.84 18.56 -13.30
C ASP A 82 1.52 17.82 -13.48
N ALA A 83 0.55 18.40 -14.21
CA ALA A 83 -0.73 17.76 -14.46
C ALA A 83 -0.61 16.51 -15.35
N GLN A 84 0.23 16.55 -16.39
CA GLN A 84 0.50 15.38 -17.24
C GLN A 84 1.29 14.29 -16.51
N GLN A 85 2.26 14.68 -15.65
CA GLN A 85 3.00 13.73 -14.81
C GLN A 85 2.11 13.11 -13.72
N GLU A 86 1.19 13.89 -13.16
CA GLU A 86 0.21 13.40 -12.19
C GLU A 86 -0.81 12.47 -12.86
N GLU A 87 -1.33 12.81 -14.05
CA GLU A 87 -2.21 11.92 -14.82
C GLU A 87 -1.53 10.62 -15.19
N THR A 88 -0.30 10.67 -15.70
CA THR A 88 0.47 9.47 -16.06
C THR A 88 0.79 8.61 -14.83
N PHE A 89 1.13 9.23 -13.70
CA PHE A 89 1.31 8.52 -12.44
C PHE A 89 0.01 7.86 -11.97
N ARG A 90 -1.12 8.60 -11.97
CA ARG A 90 -2.43 8.06 -11.59
C ARG A 90 -2.86 6.92 -12.51
N ALA A 91 -2.68 7.07 -13.82
CA ALA A 91 -2.96 6.03 -14.80
C ALA A 91 -2.10 4.78 -14.56
N ALA A 92 -0.81 4.94 -14.27
CA ALA A 92 0.07 3.82 -13.94
C ALA A 92 -0.33 3.11 -12.63
N GLN A 93 -0.79 3.86 -11.61
CA GLN A 93 -1.30 3.28 -10.37
C GLN A 93 -2.63 2.54 -10.59
N GLN A 94 -3.52 3.09 -11.42
CA GLN A 94 -4.77 2.44 -11.80
C GLN A 94 -4.49 1.15 -12.55
N GLU A 95 -3.64 1.17 -13.57
CA GLU A 95 -3.24 -0.02 -14.32
C GLU A 95 -2.65 -1.09 -13.39
N LYS A 96 -1.79 -0.71 -12.44
CA LYS A 96 -1.25 -1.64 -11.45
C LYS A 96 -2.36 -2.25 -10.58
N GLN A 97 -3.29 -1.44 -10.08
CA GLN A 97 -4.43 -1.94 -9.30
C GLN A 97 -5.31 -2.87 -10.13
N ASP A 98 -5.57 -2.54 -11.39
CA ASP A 98 -6.41 -3.34 -12.28
C ASP A 98 -5.75 -4.68 -12.60
N ARG A 99 -4.43 -4.73 -12.79
CA ARG A 99 -3.69 -6.00 -12.92
C ARG A 99 -3.74 -6.83 -11.64
N ILE A 100 -3.69 -6.19 -10.47
CA ILE A 100 -3.83 -6.90 -9.19
C ILE A 100 -5.25 -7.47 -9.09
N ARG A 101 -6.29 -6.64 -9.28
CA ARG A 101 -7.70 -7.06 -9.27
C ARG A 101 -7.98 -8.19 -10.26
N ALA A 102 -7.43 -8.11 -11.47
CA ALA A 102 -7.55 -9.18 -12.46
C ALA A 102 -6.89 -10.50 -12.04
N LYS A 103 -5.94 -10.46 -11.10
CA LYS A 103 -5.23 -11.64 -10.60
C LYS A 103 -5.85 -12.23 -9.34
N ILE A 104 -6.30 -11.40 -8.40
CA ILE A 104 -6.80 -11.85 -7.09
C ILE A 104 -8.31 -11.68 -6.90
N GLY A 105 -8.97 -10.96 -7.81
CA GLY A 105 -10.37 -10.59 -7.71
C GLY A 105 -10.59 -9.32 -6.90
N ASP A 106 -11.72 -8.67 -7.14
CA ASP A 106 -12.10 -7.43 -6.45
C ASP A 106 -12.33 -7.66 -4.95
N ASP A 107 -12.92 -8.81 -4.58
CA ASP A 107 -13.16 -9.17 -3.18
C ASP A 107 -11.84 -9.32 -2.40
N ALA A 108 -10.90 -10.12 -2.89
CA ALA A 108 -9.61 -10.28 -2.20
C ALA A 108 -8.84 -8.95 -2.14
N PHE A 109 -8.90 -8.13 -3.20
CA PHE A 109 -8.29 -6.80 -3.20
C PHE A 109 -8.91 -5.85 -2.16
N ALA A 110 -10.25 -5.82 -2.08
CA ALA A 110 -10.96 -5.05 -1.07
C ALA A 110 -10.66 -5.55 0.35
N GLY A 111 -10.60 -6.86 0.54
CA GLY A 111 -10.28 -7.48 1.81
C GLY A 111 -8.85 -7.20 2.29
N LEU A 112 -7.86 -7.24 1.40
CA LEU A 112 -6.48 -6.82 1.71
C LEU A 112 -6.40 -5.34 2.09
N THR A 113 -7.19 -4.50 1.43
CA THR A 113 -7.28 -3.06 1.75
C THR A 113 -7.90 -2.82 3.13
N ALA A 114 -8.95 -3.59 3.47
CA ALA A 114 -9.58 -3.56 4.78
C ALA A 114 -8.62 -4.05 5.86
N LEU A 115 -7.94 -5.17 5.62
CA LEU A 115 -6.93 -5.72 6.51
C LEU A 115 -5.84 -4.70 6.80
N ALA A 116 -5.29 -4.03 5.78
CA ALA A 116 -4.29 -2.98 5.97
C ALA A 116 -4.72 -1.90 6.97
N LYS A 117 -6.02 -1.62 7.07
CA LYS A 117 -6.62 -0.63 7.98
C LYS A 117 -7.11 -1.22 9.31
N CYS A 118 -6.68 -2.44 9.65
CA CYS A 118 -7.14 -3.19 10.82
C CYS A 118 -8.64 -3.51 10.83
N ASP A 119 -9.31 -3.50 9.67
CA ASP A 119 -10.70 -3.95 9.58
C ASP A 119 -10.76 -5.44 9.25
N HIS A 120 -10.50 -6.28 10.27
CA HIS A 120 -10.46 -7.74 10.10
C HIS A 120 -11.82 -8.33 9.74
N ALA A 121 -12.92 -7.74 10.22
CA ALA A 121 -14.27 -8.24 9.93
C ALA A 121 -14.59 -8.11 8.44
N THR A 122 -14.36 -6.94 7.86
CA THR A 122 -14.50 -6.72 6.42
C THR A 122 -13.49 -7.54 5.63
N ALA A 123 -12.25 -7.66 6.11
CA ALA A 123 -11.25 -8.51 5.47
C ALA A 123 -11.71 -9.98 5.39
N LEU A 124 -12.17 -10.57 6.50
CA LEU A 124 -12.68 -11.95 6.52
C LEU A 124 -13.92 -12.13 5.65
N SER A 125 -14.85 -11.17 5.66
CA SER A 125 -16.05 -11.24 4.82
C SER A 125 -15.69 -11.27 3.33
N ASN A 126 -14.78 -10.40 2.89
CA ASN A 126 -14.32 -10.37 1.51
C ASN A 126 -13.50 -11.61 1.16
N ALA A 127 -12.68 -12.09 2.09
CA ALA A 127 -11.90 -13.31 1.91
C ALA A 127 -12.79 -14.53 1.70
N ALA A 128 -13.89 -14.64 2.46
CA ALA A 128 -14.88 -15.70 2.30
C ALA A 128 -15.56 -15.64 0.91
N THR A 129 -15.93 -14.45 0.44
CA THR A 129 -16.46 -14.27 -0.92
C THR A 129 -15.44 -14.70 -1.97
N ALA A 130 -14.19 -14.25 -1.85
CA ALA A 130 -13.12 -14.59 -2.77
C ALA A 130 -12.86 -16.11 -2.82
N THR A 131 -12.80 -16.77 -1.65
CA THR A 131 -12.65 -18.23 -1.53
C THR A 131 -13.79 -18.99 -2.21
N GLY A 132 -15.01 -18.44 -2.25
CA GLY A 132 -16.15 -19.03 -2.97
C GLY A 132 -16.14 -18.86 -4.49
N SER A 133 -15.14 -18.16 -5.05
CA SER A 133 -15.04 -17.93 -6.49
C SER A 133 -14.77 -19.21 -7.27
N THR A 134 -15.33 -19.30 -8.49
CA THR A 134 -15.00 -20.37 -9.44
C THR A 134 -13.63 -20.16 -10.11
N ASN A 135 -13.03 -18.98 -9.97
CA ASN A 135 -11.67 -18.71 -10.41
C ASN A 135 -10.69 -19.16 -9.32
N ALA A 136 -9.85 -20.14 -9.63
CA ALA A 136 -8.90 -20.74 -8.68
C ALA A 136 -7.91 -19.73 -8.09
N ASP A 137 -7.45 -18.74 -8.86
CA ASP A 137 -6.54 -17.70 -8.35
C ASP A 137 -7.24 -16.81 -7.31
N TYR A 138 -8.51 -16.49 -7.54
CA TYR A 138 -9.28 -15.64 -6.61
C TYR A 138 -9.59 -16.43 -5.34
N ALA A 139 -9.95 -17.70 -5.50
CA ALA A 139 -10.19 -18.60 -4.39
C ALA A 139 -8.95 -18.77 -3.51
N LEU A 140 -7.78 -18.96 -4.13
CA LEU A 140 -6.49 -19.06 -3.46
C LEU A 140 -6.11 -17.74 -2.76
N ALA A 141 -6.32 -16.59 -3.40
CA ALA A 141 -6.10 -15.29 -2.77
C ALA A 141 -6.99 -15.08 -1.54
N GLY A 142 -8.26 -15.53 -1.60
CA GLY A 142 -9.17 -15.55 -0.46
C GLY A 142 -8.67 -16.42 0.69
N LEU A 143 -8.17 -17.63 0.41
CA LEU A 143 -7.61 -18.53 1.44
C LEU A 143 -6.41 -17.90 2.15
N TRP A 144 -5.47 -17.35 1.39
CA TRP A 144 -4.33 -16.65 1.94
C TRP A 144 -4.74 -15.42 2.74
N LEU A 145 -5.72 -14.65 2.26
CA LEU A 145 -6.27 -13.49 2.97
C LEU A 145 -6.88 -13.89 4.32
N GLN A 146 -7.61 -15.01 4.41
CA GLN A 146 -8.12 -15.51 5.69
C GLN A 146 -6.98 -15.85 6.66
N ALA A 147 -5.97 -16.59 6.18
CA ALA A 147 -4.84 -17.01 7.02
C ALA A 147 -4.04 -15.83 7.58
N ILE A 148 -3.76 -14.82 6.75
CA ILE A 148 -3.06 -13.61 7.23
C ILE A 148 -3.95 -12.76 8.14
N THR A 149 -5.27 -12.71 7.89
CA THR A 149 -6.19 -11.96 8.74
C THR A 149 -6.27 -12.57 10.14
N TYR A 150 -6.40 -13.90 10.25
CA TYR A 150 -6.37 -14.56 11.56
C TYR A 150 -5.03 -14.41 12.27
N SER A 151 -3.93 -14.46 11.53
CA SER A 151 -2.61 -14.20 12.11
C SER A 151 -2.49 -12.78 12.66
N ASP A 152 -2.98 -11.80 11.92
CA ASP A 152 -2.95 -10.39 12.34
C ASP A 152 -3.78 -10.14 13.60
N GLN A 153 -4.75 -11.02 13.90
CA GLN A 153 -5.51 -11.07 15.15
C GLN A 153 -4.86 -11.92 16.24
N ALA A 154 -3.61 -12.36 16.07
CA ALA A 154 -2.92 -13.32 16.93
C ALA A 154 -3.64 -14.68 17.09
N ARG A 155 -4.55 -15.03 16.17
CA ARG A 155 -5.29 -16.30 16.15
C ARG A 155 -4.53 -17.35 15.32
N GLU A 156 -3.31 -17.61 15.73
CA GLU A 156 -2.33 -18.43 15.02
C GLU A 156 -2.83 -19.85 14.73
N ASP A 157 -3.51 -20.49 15.69
CA ASP A 157 -4.05 -21.84 15.50
C ASP A 157 -5.19 -21.87 14.47
N THR A 158 -6.01 -20.81 14.41
CA THR A 158 -7.02 -20.67 13.35
C THR A 158 -6.37 -20.49 11.99
N ALA A 159 -5.31 -19.66 11.91
CA ALA A 159 -4.57 -19.46 10.68
C ALA A 159 -3.90 -20.77 10.17
N ARG A 160 -3.28 -21.55 11.07
CA ARG A 160 -2.67 -22.85 10.74
C ARG A 160 -3.68 -23.92 10.37
N GLY A 161 -4.89 -23.83 10.90
CA GLY A 161 -6.01 -24.70 10.52
C GLY A 161 -6.35 -24.63 9.03
N LEU A 162 -5.99 -23.55 8.34
CA LEU A 162 -6.21 -23.35 6.90
C LEU A 162 -5.12 -23.97 6.02
N TYR A 163 -4.01 -24.46 6.59
CA TYR A 163 -2.88 -24.97 5.80
C TYR A 163 -3.22 -26.16 4.90
N PRO A 164 -4.03 -27.14 5.32
CA PRO A 164 -4.43 -28.22 4.42
C PRO A 164 -5.11 -27.70 3.15
N ASP A 165 -6.01 -26.72 3.28
CA ASP A 165 -6.72 -26.13 2.14
C ASP A 165 -5.79 -25.28 1.27
N ILE A 166 -4.86 -24.54 1.89
CA ILE A 166 -3.84 -23.77 1.17
C ILE A 166 -2.91 -24.69 0.38
N ILE A 167 -2.41 -25.77 0.97
CA ILE A 167 -1.52 -26.73 0.29
C ILE A 167 -2.26 -27.42 -0.87
N ALA A 168 -3.55 -27.72 -0.70
CA ALA A 168 -4.36 -28.28 -1.77
C ALA A 168 -4.58 -27.31 -2.95
N ALA A 169 -4.64 -26.00 -2.67
CA ALA A 169 -4.93 -24.97 -3.66
C ALA A 169 -3.68 -24.27 -4.25
N ASP A 170 -2.56 -24.25 -3.51
CA ASP A 170 -1.31 -23.57 -3.88
C ASP A 170 -0.22 -24.60 -4.24
N PRO A 171 -0.01 -24.91 -5.53
CA PRO A 171 0.97 -25.91 -5.94
C PRO A 171 2.42 -25.51 -5.67
N LYS A 172 2.69 -24.30 -5.16
CA LYS A 172 4.03 -23.85 -4.76
C LYS A 172 4.33 -24.08 -3.28
N ILE A 173 3.38 -24.62 -2.54
CA ILE A 173 3.49 -24.85 -1.10
C ILE A 173 3.36 -26.36 -0.87
N ASP A 174 4.49 -27.00 -0.61
CA ASP A 174 4.56 -28.46 -0.55
C ASP A 174 4.05 -29.01 0.79
N ASP A 175 4.18 -28.23 1.87
CA ASP A 175 3.89 -28.69 3.22
C ASP A 175 3.49 -27.55 4.17
N THR A 176 3.18 -27.93 5.42
CA THR A 176 2.81 -27.00 6.48
C THR A 176 3.94 -26.04 6.87
N THR A 177 5.20 -26.42 6.66
CA THR A 177 6.36 -25.56 6.94
C THR A 177 6.43 -24.44 5.91
N GLY A 178 6.24 -24.76 4.63
CA GLY A 178 6.13 -23.79 3.55
C GLY A 178 4.94 -22.85 3.74
N ALA A 179 3.79 -23.39 4.14
CA ALA A 179 2.59 -22.59 4.42
C ALA A 179 2.83 -21.60 5.58
N GLU A 180 3.45 -22.07 6.67
CA GLU A 180 3.83 -21.23 7.82
C GLU A 180 4.81 -20.14 7.41
N ALA A 181 5.86 -20.48 6.66
CA ALA A 181 6.87 -19.52 6.20
C ALA A 181 6.24 -18.43 5.33
N ARG A 182 5.41 -18.82 4.34
CA ARG A 182 4.71 -17.87 3.47
C ARG A 182 3.74 -16.98 4.24
N ARG A 183 2.97 -17.53 5.20
CA ARG A 183 2.08 -16.72 6.04
C ARG A 183 2.85 -15.66 6.83
N ARG A 184 3.96 -16.03 7.46
CA ARG A 184 4.80 -15.09 8.23
C ARG A 184 5.36 -13.99 7.33
N GLU A 185 5.89 -14.35 6.16
CA GLU A 185 6.35 -13.39 5.16
C GLU A 185 5.24 -12.39 4.80
N LEU A 186 4.01 -12.88 4.58
CA LEU A 186 2.88 -12.04 4.24
C LEU A 186 2.50 -11.06 5.37
N VAL A 187 2.49 -11.52 6.62
CA VAL A 187 2.16 -10.70 7.81
C VAL A 187 3.26 -9.68 8.12
N GLU A 188 4.52 -10.07 7.99
CA GLU A 188 5.67 -9.17 8.12
C GLU A 188 5.63 -8.07 7.04
N GLY A 189 5.32 -8.44 5.80
CA GLY A 189 5.17 -7.48 4.71
C GLY A 189 3.99 -6.54 4.91
N LEU A 190 2.85 -7.05 5.39
CA LEU A 190 1.71 -6.22 5.79
C LEU A 190 2.09 -5.22 6.88
N THR A 191 2.77 -5.69 7.94
CA THR A 191 3.25 -4.85 9.05
C THR A 191 4.16 -3.73 8.56
N ARG A 192 5.11 -4.06 7.67
CA ARG A 192 6.01 -3.09 7.06
C ARG A 192 5.25 -2.06 6.22
N ILE A 193 4.32 -2.49 5.37
CA ILE A 193 3.50 -1.56 4.57
C ILE A 193 2.68 -0.65 5.50
N ARG A 194 2.10 -1.16 6.58
CA ARG A 194 1.38 -0.28 7.53
C ARG A 194 2.31 0.78 8.14
N GLY A 195 3.53 0.40 8.53
CA GLY A 195 4.54 1.35 9.00
C GLY A 195 4.95 2.40 7.97
N GLU A 196 5.07 2.02 6.70
CA GLU A 196 5.38 2.95 5.59
C GLU A 196 4.27 3.98 5.33
N TYR A 197 3.03 3.68 5.72
CA TYR A 197 1.84 4.50 5.49
C TYR A 197 1.27 5.11 6.78
N ASP A 198 2.05 5.14 7.86
CA ASP A 198 1.65 5.67 9.18
C ASP A 198 0.35 5.02 9.74
N LEU A 199 0.14 3.74 9.44
CA LEU A 199 -0.96 2.94 9.97
C LEU A 199 -0.51 2.09 11.17
N PRO A 200 -1.44 1.63 12.03
CA PRO A 200 -1.09 0.76 13.15
C PRO A 200 -0.36 -0.51 12.70
N THR A 201 0.86 -0.73 13.17
CA THR A 201 1.63 -1.96 12.85
C THR A 201 1.11 -3.18 13.59
N VAL A 202 0.36 -2.96 14.67
CA VAL A 202 -0.39 -3.96 15.43
C VAL A 202 -1.84 -3.51 15.47
N CYS A 203 -2.75 -4.42 15.15
CA CYS A 203 -4.18 -4.18 15.20
C CYS A 203 -4.77 -4.70 16.52
N ALA A 204 -5.76 -3.99 17.05
CA ALA A 204 -6.47 -4.34 18.28
C ALA A 204 -7.73 -5.19 18.00
#